data_AF-A0AAU6XZV8-F1
#
_entry.id   AF-A0AAU6XZV8-F1
#
_cell.length_a   1.000
_cell.length_b   1.000
_cell.length_c   1.000
_cell.angle_alpha   90.00
_cell.angle_beta   90.00
_cell.angle_gamma   90.00
#
_symmetry.space_group_name_H-M   'P 1'
#
loop_
_entity.id
_entity.type
_entity.pdbx_description
1 polymer ?
#
loop_
_entity_poly.entity_id
_entity_poly.type
_entity_poly.pdbx_seq_one_letter_code
_entity_poly.pdbx_strand_id
1 'polypeptide(L)'
;MGKLKTYWYLLGLLVRGYREENINKEQYLLQVLRTTNNPELFKQICVILQHAGSLFCIPTLMAYSRNESYKGLSSVDAIEGIKRRVIKEELAELEAFFTYEYWQPTWIVPKEKFISYVACLSGILSKEHLFDKDVMQYMATALLREIKINLTPYHSFKELFLCTPDWDAGEDVKRVLADVNDDLVIGNALAETTITIHPDRQLEENLLNMRADFLLTRLNLNVDYAEFHYLLKAASVLNRR
;
A
#
# COMPACT_ATOMS: atom_id res chain seq x y z
N MET A 1 21.10 17.79 0.19
CA MET A 1 21.50 16.37 0.36
C MET A 1 20.56 15.37 -0.35
N GLY A 2 19.23 15.51 -0.29
CA GLY A 2 18.28 14.58 -0.94
C GLY A 2 18.40 14.42 -2.46
N LYS A 3 18.56 15.52 -3.23
CA LYS A 3 18.68 15.45 -4.71
C LYS A 3 19.85 14.60 -5.22
N LEU A 4 20.99 14.64 -4.50
CA LEU A 4 22.18 13.85 -4.86
C LEU A 4 21.94 12.36 -4.61
N LYS A 5 21.27 12.00 -3.49
CA LYS A 5 20.90 10.62 -3.16
C LYS A 5 19.93 10.04 -4.20
N THR A 6 18.90 10.80 -4.58
CA THR A 6 17.98 10.40 -5.66
C THR A 6 18.72 10.14 -6.97
N TYR A 7 19.61 11.04 -7.39
CA TYR A 7 20.42 10.87 -8.60
C TYR A 7 21.25 9.58 -8.59
N TRP A 8 21.94 9.28 -7.48
CA TRP A 8 22.74 8.05 -7.36
C TRP A 8 21.88 6.77 -7.41
N TYR A 9 20.66 6.81 -6.86
CA TYR A 9 19.77 5.65 -6.87
C TYR A 9 19.14 5.43 -8.25
N LEU A 10 18.79 6.52 -8.95
CA LEU A 10 18.38 6.50 -10.35
C LEU A 10 19.47 5.86 -11.24
N LEU A 11 20.70 6.34 -11.13
CA LEU A 11 21.85 5.79 -11.88
C LEU A 11 22.13 4.32 -11.51
N GLY A 12 22.03 3.98 -10.22
CA GLY A 12 22.25 2.63 -9.73
C GLY A 12 21.27 1.59 -10.30
N LEU A 13 19.98 1.95 -10.39
CA LEU A 13 18.96 1.07 -10.98
C LEU A 13 19.10 0.98 -12.50
N LEU A 14 19.40 2.10 -13.19
CA LEU A 14 19.65 2.10 -14.63
C LEU A 14 20.81 1.19 -15.05
N VAL A 15 21.91 1.20 -14.29
CA VAL A 15 23.12 0.44 -14.63
C VAL A 15 23.01 -1.04 -14.26
N ARG A 16 22.31 -1.38 -13.17
CA ARG A 16 22.33 -2.73 -12.59
C ARG A 16 21.02 -3.51 -12.74
N GLY A 17 19.93 -2.86 -13.13
CA GLY A 17 18.58 -3.43 -13.12
C GLY A 17 18.07 -3.73 -11.72
N TYR A 18 16.86 -4.31 -11.64
CA TYR A 18 16.38 -4.90 -10.39
C TYR A 18 17.19 -6.16 -10.03
N ARG A 19 17.68 -6.19 -8.79
CA ARG A 19 18.28 -7.32 -8.08
C ARG A 19 17.84 -7.20 -6.63
N GLU A 20 17.81 -8.29 -5.85
CA GLU A 20 17.47 -8.21 -4.40
C GLU A 20 18.31 -7.14 -3.68
N GLU A 21 19.57 -7.01 -4.07
CA GLU A 21 20.54 -5.99 -3.62
C GLU A 21 20.08 -4.53 -3.82
N ASN A 22 19.11 -4.29 -4.73
CA ASN A 22 18.63 -2.97 -5.13
C ASN A 22 17.21 -2.65 -4.64
N ILE A 23 16.57 -3.53 -3.84
CA ILE A 23 15.21 -3.32 -3.30
C ILE A 23 15.11 -1.97 -2.57
N ASN A 24 16.07 -1.67 -1.70
CA ASN A 24 16.09 -0.43 -0.92
C ASN A 24 16.19 0.84 -1.81
N LYS A 25 16.79 0.72 -3.00
CA LYS A 25 16.88 1.84 -3.95
C LYS A 25 15.54 2.07 -4.64
N GLU A 26 14.87 0.99 -5.05
CA GLU A 26 13.53 1.07 -5.65
C GLU A 26 12.52 1.64 -4.65
N GLN A 27 12.49 1.12 -3.42
CA GLN A 27 11.61 1.63 -2.36
C GLN A 27 11.83 3.12 -2.09
N TYR A 28 13.08 3.58 -2.05
CA TYR A 28 13.39 5.00 -1.92
C TYR A 28 12.86 5.80 -3.12
N LEU A 29 13.00 5.32 -4.35
CA LEU A 29 12.45 5.99 -5.52
C LEU A 29 10.92 6.06 -5.48
N LEU A 30 10.23 5.02 -4.99
CA LEU A 30 8.79 5.04 -4.80
C LEU A 30 8.37 6.07 -3.76
N GLN A 31 9.12 6.20 -2.65
CA GLN A 31 8.87 7.24 -1.65
C GLN A 31 9.08 8.66 -2.22
N VAL A 32 10.11 8.86 -3.05
CA VAL A 32 10.32 10.13 -3.75
C VAL A 32 9.19 10.40 -4.75
N LEU A 33 8.75 9.38 -5.49
CA LEU A 33 7.65 9.49 -6.45
C LEU A 33 6.34 9.91 -5.75
N ARG A 34 6.11 9.42 -4.52
CA ARG A 34 4.93 9.78 -3.70
C ARG A 34 4.89 11.25 -3.30
N THR A 35 6.04 11.79 -2.95
CA THR A 35 6.17 13.14 -2.37
C THR A 35 6.53 14.23 -3.37
N THR A 36 7.10 13.87 -4.52
CA THR A 36 7.54 14.86 -5.51
C THR A 36 6.35 15.53 -6.20
N ASN A 37 6.41 16.86 -6.26
CA ASN A 37 5.55 17.67 -7.11
C ASN A 37 6.29 18.19 -8.36
N ASN A 38 7.56 17.82 -8.53
CA ASN A 38 8.35 18.19 -9.71
C ASN A 38 8.01 17.22 -10.87
N PRO A 39 7.41 17.72 -11.98
CA PRO A 39 7.00 16.88 -13.10
C PRO A 39 8.16 16.13 -13.77
N GLU A 40 9.30 16.81 -13.93
CA GLU A 40 10.48 16.24 -14.58
C GLU A 40 11.10 15.13 -13.74
N LEU A 41 11.23 15.35 -12.43
CA LEU A 41 11.73 14.31 -11.53
C LEU A 41 10.79 13.10 -11.49
N PHE A 42 9.48 13.33 -11.45
CA PHE A 42 8.48 12.25 -11.48
C PHE A 42 8.63 11.42 -12.76
N LYS A 43 8.68 12.10 -13.92
CA LYS A 43 8.85 11.45 -15.23
C LYS A 43 10.16 10.65 -15.30
N GLN A 44 11.27 11.20 -14.81
CA GLN A 44 12.55 10.50 -14.78
C GLN A 44 12.50 9.22 -13.94
N ILE A 45 11.84 9.25 -12.77
CA ILE A 45 11.66 8.05 -11.96
C ILE A 45 10.81 7.03 -12.71
N CYS A 46 9.69 7.44 -13.32
CA CYS A 46 8.83 6.56 -14.13
C CYS A 46 9.60 5.89 -15.27
N VAL A 47 10.42 6.63 -16.04
CA VAL A 47 11.27 6.08 -17.11
C VAL A 47 12.24 5.03 -16.56
N ILE A 48 12.83 5.27 -15.40
CA ILE A 48 13.78 4.33 -14.81
C ILE A 48 13.08 3.05 -14.33
N LEU A 49 11.93 3.18 -13.67
CA LEU A 49 11.11 2.04 -13.27
C LEU A 49 10.59 1.26 -14.49
N GLN A 50 10.25 1.95 -15.57
CA GLN A 50 9.86 1.35 -16.83
C GLN A 50 10.91 0.34 -17.34
N HIS A 51 12.19 0.74 -17.34
CA HIS A 51 13.28 -0.06 -17.88
C HIS A 51 13.85 -1.09 -16.89
N ALA A 52 13.96 -0.71 -15.62
CA ALA A 52 14.74 -1.43 -14.62
C ALA A 52 13.96 -1.81 -13.36
N GLY A 53 12.74 -1.30 -13.17
CA GLY A 53 11.92 -1.56 -11.99
C GLY A 53 11.40 -3.00 -11.95
N SER A 54 11.09 -3.46 -10.74
CA SER A 54 10.45 -4.74 -10.49
C SER A 54 8.93 -4.67 -10.63
N LEU A 55 8.23 -5.80 -10.45
CA LEU A 55 6.77 -5.79 -10.34
C LEU A 55 6.28 -5.08 -9.06
N PHE A 56 7.10 -4.97 -8.02
CA PHE A 56 6.75 -4.30 -6.76
C PHE A 56 6.48 -2.80 -6.91
N CYS A 57 6.96 -2.16 -7.98
CA CYS A 57 6.62 -0.76 -8.25
C CYS A 57 5.22 -0.56 -8.87
N ILE A 58 4.60 -1.62 -9.43
CA ILE A 58 3.33 -1.52 -10.15
C ILE A 58 2.18 -0.98 -9.30
N PRO A 59 1.95 -1.40 -8.05
CA PRO A 59 0.85 -0.87 -7.24
C PRO A 59 0.98 0.63 -7.01
N THR A 60 2.20 1.13 -6.78
CA THR A 60 2.46 2.56 -6.62
C THR A 60 2.20 3.33 -7.91
N LEU A 61 2.67 2.83 -9.06
CA LEU A 61 2.39 3.46 -10.35
C LEU A 61 0.89 3.42 -10.68
N MET A 62 0.22 2.30 -10.36
CA MET A 62 -1.20 2.11 -10.60
C MET A 62 -2.06 3.06 -9.77
N ALA A 63 -1.65 3.39 -8.54
CA ALA A 63 -2.32 4.40 -7.74
C ALA A 63 -2.36 5.79 -8.42
N TYR A 64 -1.39 6.08 -9.30
CA TYR A 64 -1.37 7.31 -10.09
C TYR A 64 -2.06 7.20 -11.46
N SER A 65 -2.30 5.99 -11.99
CA SER A 65 -2.73 5.79 -13.39
C SER A 65 -4.08 6.43 -13.73
N ARG A 66 -4.94 6.66 -12.74
CA ARG A 66 -6.23 7.34 -12.89
C ARG A 66 -6.19 8.85 -12.70
N ASN A 67 -5.03 9.43 -12.39
CA ASN A 67 -4.94 10.86 -12.19
C ASN A 67 -4.91 11.58 -13.55
N GLU A 68 -5.74 12.60 -13.74
CA GLU A 68 -5.79 13.42 -14.96
C GLU A 68 -4.57 14.37 -15.16
N SER A 69 -3.47 14.12 -14.45
CA SER A 69 -2.27 14.96 -14.44
C SER A 69 -1.09 14.27 -15.12
N TYR A 70 0.05 14.96 -15.21
CA TYR A 70 1.32 14.39 -15.69
C TYR A 70 1.72 13.11 -14.95
N LYS A 71 1.28 12.94 -13.69
CA LYS A 71 1.54 11.74 -12.89
C LYS A 71 0.83 10.52 -13.48
N GLY A 72 -0.40 10.68 -13.97
CA GLY A 72 -1.15 9.59 -14.59
C GLY A 72 -0.50 9.13 -15.89
N LEU A 73 -0.26 10.05 -16.82
CA LEU A 73 0.37 9.73 -18.10
C LEU A 73 1.73 9.03 -17.92
N SER A 74 2.62 9.62 -17.10
CA SER A 74 3.96 9.04 -16.87
C SER A 74 3.88 7.66 -16.20
N SER A 75 2.90 7.43 -15.33
CA SER A 75 2.72 6.14 -14.66
C SER A 75 2.17 5.08 -15.62
N VAL A 76 1.21 5.44 -16.48
CA VAL A 76 0.68 4.55 -17.52
C VAL A 76 1.79 4.13 -18.49
N ASP A 77 2.62 5.07 -18.96
CA ASP A 77 3.75 4.76 -19.83
C ASP A 77 4.75 3.80 -19.16
N ALA A 78 5.04 4.03 -17.87
CA ALA A 78 5.92 3.15 -17.11
C ALA A 78 5.33 1.74 -16.93
N ILE A 79 4.04 1.64 -16.59
CA ILE A 79 3.32 0.36 -16.44
C ILE A 79 3.35 -0.42 -17.76
N GLU A 80 3.04 0.23 -18.88
CA GLU A 80 3.06 -0.40 -20.21
C GLU A 80 4.45 -0.90 -20.59
N GLY A 81 5.49 -0.12 -20.30
CA GLY A 81 6.86 -0.57 -20.56
C GLY A 81 7.29 -1.72 -19.64
N ILE A 82 6.86 -1.75 -18.37
CA ILE A 82 7.08 -2.90 -17.48
C ILE A 82 6.35 -4.13 -18.02
N LYS A 83 5.07 -3.98 -18.40
CA LYS A 83 4.24 -5.05 -18.96
C LYS A 83 4.85 -5.68 -20.20
N ARG A 84 5.48 -4.89 -21.08
CA ARG A 84 6.18 -5.39 -22.28
C ARG A 84 7.44 -6.19 -21.97
N ARG A 85 8.10 -5.93 -20.83
CA ARG A 85 9.28 -6.71 -20.38
C ARG A 85 8.90 -8.06 -19.80
N VAL A 86 7.68 -8.21 -19.31
CA VAL A 86 7.15 -9.50 -18.87
C VAL A 86 6.81 -10.30 -20.12
N ILE A 87 7.54 -11.39 -20.37
CA ILE A 87 7.30 -12.29 -21.50
C ILE A 87 5.88 -12.88 -21.34
N LYS A 88 4.95 -12.45 -22.19
CA LYS A 88 3.55 -12.91 -22.23
C LYS A 88 3.51 -14.33 -22.85
N GLU A 89 2.51 -15.18 -22.60
CA GLU A 89 1.09 -15.04 -22.92
C GLU A 89 0.31 -16.12 -22.12
N GLU A 90 -0.98 -15.92 -21.82
CA GLU A 90 -1.98 -16.90 -21.31
C GLU A 90 -2.40 -16.88 -19.83
N LEU A 91 -1.76 -16.16 -18.91
CA LEU A 91 -2.28 -16.07 -17.53
C LEU A 91 -3.19 -14.84 -17.35
N ALA A 92 -4.50 -15.07 -17.33
CA ALA A 92 -5.52 -14.03 -17.08
C ALA A 92 -5.24 -13.22 -15.81
N GLU A 93 -4.65 -13.85 -14.79
CA GLU A 93 -4.23 -13.21 -13.54
C GLU A 93 -3.15 -12.13 -13.75
N LEU A 94 -2.24 -12.34 -14.70
CA LEU A 94 -1.20 -11.37 -15.03
C LEU A 94 -1.79 -10.16 -15.77
N GLU A 95 -2.78 -10.36 -16.64
CA GLU A 95 -3.48 -9.23 -17.27
C GLU A 95 -4.27 -8.43 -16.22
N ALA A 96 -4.94 -9.11 -15.27
CA ALA A 96 -5.62 -8.45 -14.16
C ALA A 96 -4.64 -7.67 -13.26
N PHE A 97 -3.44 -8.20 -13.01
CA PHE A 97 -2.39 -7.55 -12.22
C PHE A 97 -2.03 -6.14 -12.72
N PHE A 98 -2.12 -5.88 -14.03
CA PHE A 98 -1.89 -4.57 -14.62
C PHE A 98 -3.15 -3.69 -14.72
N THR A 99 -4.19 -3.98 -13.93
CA THR A 99 -5.41 -3.15 -13.85
C THR A 99 -5.50 -2.44 -12.50
N TYR A 100 -6.19 -1.29 -12.47
CA TYR A 100 -6.41 -0.53 -11.24
C TYR A 100 -7.24 -1.31 -10.22
N GLU A 101 -8.29 -1.97 -10.70
CA GLU A 101 -9.24 -2.74 -9.89
C GLU A 101 -8.60 -3.87 -9.11
N TYR A 102 -7.56 -4.50 -9.65
CA TYR A 102 -6.85 -5.60 -8.99
C TYR A 102 -6.18 -5.16 -7.68
N TRP A 103 -5.66 -3.93 -7.65
CA TRP A 103 -4.99 -3.36 -6.49
C TRP A 103 -5.94 -2.69 -5.50
N GLN A 104 -7.14 -2.32 -5.97
CA GLN A 104 -8.14 -1.69 -5.13
C GLN A 104 -8.70 -2.67 -4.08
N PRO A 105 -8.47 -2.45 -2.77
CA PRO A 105 -8.95 -3.36 -1.75
C PRO A 105 -10.47 -3.43 -1.74
N THR A 106 -11.00 -4.63 -1.49
CA THR A 106 -12.44 -4.85 -1.29
C THR A 106 -12.68 -5.27 0.16
N TRP A 107 -13.59 -4.60 0.84
CA TRP A 107 -14.01 -4.93 2.19
C TRP A 107 -15.03 -6.07 2.15
N ILE A 108 -14.71 -7.19 2.81
CA ILE A 108 -15.48 -8.45 2.72
C ILE A 108 -16.05 -8.95 4.06
N VAL A 109 -15.63 -8.33 5.16
CA VAL A 109 -16.08 -8.64 6.52
C VAL A 109 -17.24 -7.71 6.92
N PRO A 110 -17.88 -7.92 8.09
CA PRO A 110 -18.89 -6.99 8.59
C PRO A 110 -18.37 -5.54 8.62
N LYS A 111 -19.21 -4.60 8.20
CA LYS A 111 -18.90 -3.16 8.09
C LYS A 111 -18.57 -2.53 9.44
N GLU A 112 -19.02 -3.11 10.54
CA GLU A 112 -18.68 -2.69 11.89
C GLU A 112 -17.16 -2.80 12.13
N LYS A 113 -16.52 -3.85 11.59
CA LYS A 113 -15.04 -3.99 11.62
C LYS A 113 -14.32 -2.90 10.83
N PHE A 114 -15.00 -2.25 9.89
CA PHE A 114 -14.42 -1.11 9.18
C PHE A 114 -14.21 0.07 10.14
N ILE A 115 -15.04 0.20 11.18
CA ILE A 115 -14.85 1.20 12.24
C ILE A 115 -13.54 0.94 12.97
N SER A 116 -13.28 -0.31 13.37
CA SER A 116 -12.03 -0.71 14.02
C SER A 116 -10.81 -0.45 13.11
N TYR A 117 -10.94 -0.77 11.81
CA TYR A 117 -9.89 -0.51 10.82
C TYR A 117 -9.56 0.98 10.68
N VAL A 118 -10.59 1.83 10.57
CA VAL A 118 -10.42 3.29 10.57
C VAL A 118 -9.77 3.76 11.86
N ALA A 119 -10.25 3.30 13.02
CA ALA A 119 -9.73 3.70 14.32
C ALA A 119 -8.23 3.36 14.47
N CYS A 120 -7.81 2.18 14.04
CA CYS A 120 -6.41 1.77 14.04
C CYS A 120 -5.55 2.75 13.23
N LEU A 121 -5.95 3.02 11.98
CA LEU A 121 -5.20 3.90 11.07
C LEU A 121 -5.18 5.37 11.51
N SER A 122 -6.26 5.82 12.15
CA SER A 122 -6.34 7.18 12.69
C SER A 122 -5.36 7.42 13.84
N GLY A 123 -4.95 6.38 14.58
CA GLY A 123 -4.02 6.50 15.71
C GLY A 123 -2.69 7.17 15.34
N ILE A 124 -2.15 6.90 14.14
CA ILE A 124 -0.91 7.54 13.67
C ILE A 124 -1.12 9.04 13.44
N LEU A 125 -2.27 9.45 12.90
CA LEU A 125 -2.57 10.86 12.63
C LEU A 125 -2.86 11.66 13.90
N SER A 126 -3.45 11.03 14.90
CA SER A 126 -3.85 11.68 16.16
C SER A 126 -2.78 11.63 17.24
N LYS A 127 -1.53 11.23 16.91
CA LYS A 127 -0.45 11.01 17.88
C LYS A 127 -0.87 10.07 19.02
N GLU A 128 -1.40 8.91 18.64
CA GLU A 128 -1.82 7.81 19.53
C GLU A 128 -3.12 8.06 20.31
N HIS A 129 -3.84 9.16 20.07
CA HIS A 129 -5.21 9.31 20.55
C HIS A 129 -6.18 8.49 19.69
N LEU A 130 -6.33 7.21 20.05
CA LEU A 130 -7.34 6.36 19.45
C LEU A 130 -8.74 6.98 19.67
N PHE A 131 -9.58 6.93 18.65
CA PHE A 131 -10.97 7.42 18.68
C PHE A 131 -11.21 8.93 18.65
N ASP A 132 -10.24 9.74 18.21
CA ASP A 132 -10.54 11.11 17.79
C ASP A 132 -11.55 11.08 16.63
N LYS A 133 -12.77 11.54 16.88
CA LYS A 133 -13.89 11.45 15.94
C LYS A 133 -13.64 12.23 14.65
N ASP A 134 -12.96 13.36 14.72
CA ASP A 134 -12.70 14.20 13.54
C ASP A 134 -11.62 13.55 12.66
N VAL A 135 -10.57 13.01 13.29
CA VAL A 135 -9.51 12.28 12.58
C VAL A 135 -10.04 10.97 11.99
N MET A 136 -10.89 10.24 12.73
CA MET A 136 -11.57 9.05 12.21
C MET A 136 -12.46 9.37 11.02
N GLN A 137 -13.25 10.44 11.10
CA GLN A 137 -14.11 10.85 9.99
C GLN A 137 -13.29 11.23 8.75
N TYR A 138 -12.20 11.97 8.93
CA TYR A 138 -11.28 12.32 7.84
C TYR A 138 -10.68 11.07 7.18
N MET A 139 -10.13 10.16 8.00
CA MET A 139 -9.54 8.90 7.54
C MET A 139 -10.56 8.02 6.82
N ALA A 140 -11.76 7.85 7.39
CA ALA A 140 -12.83 7.07 6.78
C ALA A 140 -13.24 7.65 5.42
N THR A 141 -13.39 8.97 5.31
CA THR A 141 -13.72 9.60 4.03
C THR A 141 -12.64 9.37 2.97
N ALA A 142 -11.36 9.38 3.35
CA ALA A 142 -10.27 9.05 2.43
C ALA A 142 -10.33 7.56 2.03
N LEU A 143 -10.48 6.66 2.98
CA LEU A 143 -10.54 5.21 2.73
C LEU A 143 -11.76 4.80 1.90
N LEU A 144 -12.93 5.39 2.11
CA LEU A 144 -14.15 5.09 1.35
C LEU A 144 -14.05 5.44 -0.14
N ARG A 145 -13.12 6.34 -0.52
CA ARG A 145 -12.84 6.65 -1.94
C ARG A 145 -11.96 5.58 -2.60
N GLU A 146 -11.16 4.89 -1.79
CA GLU A 146 -10.09 4.02 -2.27
C GLU A 146 -10.35 2.54 -2.02
N ILE A 147 -11.24 2.19 -1.08
CA ILE A 147 -11.65 0.83 -0.75
C ILE A 147 -13.08 0.60 -1.25
N LYS A 148 -13.29 -0.52 -1.95
CA LYS A 148 -14.63 -0.99 -2.31
C LYS A 148 -15.32 -1.58 -1.08
N ILE A 149 -16.28 -0.86 -0.52
CA ILE A 149 -17.09 -1.33 0.60
C ILE A 149 -18.56 -1.05 0.35
N ASN A 150 -19.41 -2.03 0.66
CA ASN A 150 -20.86 -1.83 0.67
C ASN A 150 -21.31 -1.42 2.08
N LEU A 151 -21.75 -0.17 2.23
CA LEU A 151 -22.22 0.37 3.51
C LEU A 151 -23.71 0.14 3.78
N THR A 152 -24.49 -0.35 2.80
CA THR A 152 -25.96 -0.49 2.93
C THR A 152 -26.34 -1.22 4.24
N PRO A 153 -27.34 -0.71 5.00
CA PRO A 153 -28.24 0.39 4.65
C PRO A 153 -27.71 1.80 4.97
N TYR A 154 -26.48 1.94 5.47
CA TYR A 154 -25.91 3.25 5.82
C TYR A 154 -25.43 3.99 4.56
N HIS A 155 -25.55 5.31 4.59
CA HIS A 155 -25.12 6.22 3.53
C HIS A 155 -23.73 6.83 3.76
N SER A 156 -23.22 6.76 4.99
CA SER A 156 -21.91 7.32 5.35
C SER A 156 -21.25 6.57 6.49
N PHE A 157 -19.93 6.76 6.65
CA PHE A 157 -19.21 6.28 7.83
C PHE A 157 -19.79 6.83 9.14
N LYS A 158 -20.16 8.12 9.15
CA LYS A 158 -20.75 8.77 10.34
C LYS A 158 -22.03 8.06 10.78
N GLU A 159 -22.88 7.71 9.83
CA GLU A 159 -24.13 7.00 10.10
C GLU A 159 -23.86 5.58 10.61
N LEU A 160 -22.97 4.85 9.95
CA LEU A 160 -22.50 3.54 10.42
C LEU A 160 -22.04 3.61 11.89
N PHE A 161 -21.16 4.57 12.21
CA PHE A 161 -20.62 4.76 13.55
C PHE A 161 -21.69 5.11 14.59
N LEU A 162 -22.66 5.98 14.26
CA LEU A 162 -23.74 6.35 15.18
C LEU A 162 -24.76 5.22 15.39
N CYS A 163 -24.99 4.40 14.37
CA CYS A 163 -25.91 3.27 14.43
C CYS A 163 -25.27 1.99 15.03
N THR A 164 -24.01 2.06 15.46
CA THR A 164 -23.27 0.96 16.09
C THR A 164 -22.67 1.38 17.44
N PRO A 165 -23.48 1.93 18.37
CA PRO A 165 -22.99 2.51 19.61
C PRO A 165 -22.33 1.48 20.55
N ASP A 166 -22.73 0.21 20.44
CA ASP A 166 -22.21 -0.90 21.26
C ASP A 166 -21.01 -1.61 20.61
N TRP A 167 -20.47 -1.07 19.52
CA TRP A 167 -19.31 -1.65 18.86
C TRP A 167 -18.05 -1.49 19.72
N ASP A 168 -17.54 -2.60 20.23
CA ASP A 168 -16.26 -2.63 20.94
C ASP A 168 -15.11 -2.98 19.97
N ALA A 169 -14.29 -1.97 19.67
CA ALA A 169 -13.09 -2.15 18.86
C ALA A 169 -11.96 -2.89 19.61
N GLY A 170 -12.09 -3.13 20.92
CA GLY A 170 -11.03 -3.71 21.76
C GLY A 170 -10.55 -5.08 21.26
N GLU A 171 -11.45 -5.99 20.93
CA GLU A 171 -11.08 -7.32 20.42
C GLU A 171 -10.42 -7.26 19.03
N ASP A 172 -10.88 -6.37 18.16
CA ASP A 172 -10.26 -6.17 16.85
C ASP A 172 -8.86 -5.56 16.97
N VAL A 173 -8.67 -4.57 17.85
CA VAL A 173 -7.35 -3.99 18.13
C VAL A 173 -6.40 -5.05 18.69
N LYS A 174 -6.87 -5.89 19.64
CA LYS A 174 -6.07 -7.03 20.13
C LYS A 174 -5.66 -7.97 19.01
N ARG A 175 -6.55 -8.24 18.04
CA ARG A 175 -6.23 -9.07 16.88
C ARG A 175 -5.15 -8.44 16.00
N VAL A 176 -5.20 -7.13 15.78
CA VAL A 176 -4.13 -6.41 15.05
C VAL A 176 -2.81 -6.47 15.82
N LEU A 177 -2.83 -6.27 17.14
CA LEU A 177 -1.63 -6.35 17.98
C LEU A 177 -1.06 -7.78 18.03
N ALA A 178 -1.90 -8.80 18.00
CA ALA A 178 -1.46 -10.19 17.92
C ALA A 178 -0.75 -10.46 16.58
N ASP A 179 -1.31 -9.99 15.45
CA ASP A 179 -0.67 -10.09 14.12
C ASP A 179 0.70 -9.39 14.09
N VAL A 180 0.80 -8.19 14.68
CA VAL A 180 2.07 -7.47 14.84
C VAL A 180 3.09 -8.25 15.67
N ASN A 181 2.66 -8.82 16.81
CA ASN A 181 3.54 -9.58 17.68
C ASN A 181 4.02 -10.89 17.00
N ASP A 182 3.12 -11.58 16.30
CA ASP A 182 3.46 -12.78 15.54
C ASP A 182 4.50 -12.47 14.45
N ASP A 183 4.31 -11.37 13.71
CA ASP A 183 5.27 -10.89 12.71
C ASP A 183 6.66 -10.61 13.33
N LEU A 184 6.71 -9.98 14.51
CA LEU A 184 7.97 -9.70 15.21
C LEU A 184 8.66 -10.99 15.68
N VAL A 185 7.90 -11.94 16.23
CA VAL A 185 8.43 -13.23 16.71
C VAL A 185 8.94 -14.07 15.54
N ILE A 186 8.19 -14.14 14.44
CA ILE A 186 8.61 -14.84 13.22
C ILE A 186 9.85 -14.18 12.62
N GLY A 187 9.88 -12.85 12.54
CA GLY A 187 11.05 -12.10 12.05
C GLY A 187 12.32 -12.42 12.83
N ASN A 188 12.23 -12.47 14.16
CA ASN A 188 13.36 -12.84 15.02
C ASN A 188 13.76 -14.31 14.85
N ALA A 189 12.80 -15.23 14.81
CA ALA A 189 13.08 -16.66 14.64
C ALA A 189 13.74 -16.97 13.28
N LEU A 190 13.32 -16.28 12.21
CA LEU A 190 13.92 -16.41 10.88
C LEU A 190 15.31 -15.80 10.80
N ALA A 191 15.60 -14.73 11.55
CA ALA A 191 16.94 -14.15 11.62
C ALA A 191 17.94 -15.09 12.31
N GLU A 192 17.46 -15.95 13.21
CA GLU A 192 18.28 -16.87 14.02
C GLU A 192 18.35 -18.30 13.44
N THR A 193 17.63 -18.61 12.35
CA THR A 193 17.54 -19.96 11.79
C THR A 193 17.63 -19.99 10.26
N THR A 194 17.98 -21.15 9.69
CA THR A 194 17.98 -21.40 8.23
C THR A 194 16.61 -21.87 7.74
N ILE A 195 15.52 -21.33 8.29
CA ILE A 195 14.16 -21.71 7.92
C ILE A 195 13.75 -21.00 6.63
N THR A 196 13.48 -21.77 5.58
CA THR A 196 12.96 -21.24 4.31
C THR A 196 11.44 -21.08 4.39
N ILE A 197 10.93 -19.88 4.12
CA ILE A 197 9.48 -19.63 4.04
C ILE A 197 8.90 -20.34 2.81
N HIS A 198 7.72 -20.93 2.95
CA HIS A 198 7.02 -21.55 1.82
C HIS A 198 6.70 -20.51 0.72
N PRO A 199 6.93 -20.81 -0.57
CA PRO A 199 6.72 -19.85 -1.66
C PRO A 199 5.32 -19.23 -1.70
N ASP A 200 4.27 -20.02 -1.44
CA ASP A 200 2.89 -19.52 -1.43
C ASP A 200 2.66 -18.46 -0.35
N ARG A 201 3.20 -18.69 0.86
CA ARG A 201 3.12 -17.72 1.96
C ARG A 201 3.90 -16.45 1.63
N GLN A 202 5.03 -16.58 0.94
CA GLN A 202 5.81 -15.44 0.47
C GLN A 202 5.05 -14.64 -0.60
N LEU A 203 4.31 -15.32 -1.50
CA LEU A 203 3.47 -14.66 -2.50
C LEU A 203 2.33 -13.88 -1.86
N GLU A 204 1.59 -14.47 -0.92
CA GLU A 204 0.51 -13.80 -0.19
C GLU A 204 1.00 -12.56 0.55
N GLU A 205 2.12 -12.69 1.25
CA GLU A 205 2.78 -11.61 1.97
C GLU A 205 3.21 -10.48 1.03
N ASN A 206 3.82 -10.81 -0.11
CA ASN A 206 4.19 -9.84 -1.13
C ASN A 206 2.97 -9.09 -1.69
N LEU A 207 1.89 -9.80 -2.02
CA LEU A 207 0.66 -9.20 -2.52
C LEU A 207 0.03 -8.26 -1.48
N LEU A 208 0.13 -8.61 -0.20
CA LEU A 208 -0.37 -7.77 0.88
C LEU A 208 0.42 -6.47 1.01
N ASN A 209 1.75 -6.55 1.01
CA ASN A 209 2.63 -5.39 1.02
C ASN A 209 2.40 -4.48 -0.20
N MET A 210 2.20 -5.09 -1.37
CA MET A 210 1.89 -4.39 -2.61
C MET A 210 0.53 -3.65 -2.58
N ARG A 211 -0.50 -4.25 -1.98
CA ARG A 211 -1.79 -3.58 -1.75
C ARG A 211 -1.67 -2.43 -0.75
N ALA A 212 -0.86 -2.60 0.30
CA ALA A 212 -0.55 -1.51 1.23
C ALA A 212 0.16 -0.35 0.51
N ASP A 213 1.11 -0.63 -0.38
CA ASP A 213 1.77 0.39 -1.21
C ASP A 213 0.81 1.17 -2.10
N PHE A 214 -0.15 0.48 -2.74
CA PHE A 214 -1.21 1.11 -3.52
C PHE A 214 -2.03 2.07 -2.65
N LEU A 215 -2.57 1.58 -1.53
CA LEU A 215 -3.46 2.35 -0.67
C LEU A 215 -2.73 3.54 -0.01
N LEU A 216 -1.52 3.32 0.49
CA LEU A 216 -0.63 4.36 1.01
C LEU A 216 -0.44 5.50 0.00
N THR A 217 -0.21 5.15 -1.27
CA THR A 217 -0.01 6.11 -2.35
C THR A 217 -1.29 6.89 -2.66
N ARG A 218 -2.45 6.22 -2.70
CA ARG A 218 -3.75 6.85 -2.95
C ARG A 218 -4.18 7.79 -1.82
N LEU A 219 -3.97 7.38 -0.58
CA LEU A 219 -4.32 8.17 0.60
C LEU A 219 -3.50 9.46 0.70
N ASN A 220 -2.24 9.44 0.23
CA ASN A 220 -1.36 10.60 0.14
C ASN A 220 -1.33 11.44 1.44
N LEU A 221 -1.25 10.75 2.57
CA LEU A 221 -1.21 11.36 3.89
C LEU A 221 0.20 11.85 4.20
N ASN A 222 0.29 12.94 4.97
CA ASN A 222 1.57 13.47 5.44
C ASN A 222 2.05 12.74 6.70
N VAL A 223 2.40 11.46 6.56
CA VAL A 223 2.84 10.56 7.63
C VAL A 223 4.13 9.86 7.23
N ASP A 224 4.82 9.24 8.19
CA ASP A 224 5.92 8.34 7.85
C ASP A 224 5.41 7.15 7.02
N TYR A 225 5.99 6.97 5.84
CA TYR A 225 5.53 5.97 4.89
C TYR A 225 5.80 4.55 5.37
N ALA A 226 6.88 4.30 6.11
CA ALA A 226 7.22 2.96 6.56
C ALA A 226 6.30 2.52 7.71
N GLU A 227 6.11 3.39 8.69
CA GLU A 227 5.20 3.13 9.82
C GLU A 227 3.75 2.95 9.34
N PHE A 228 3.27 3.83 8.46
CA PHE A 228 1.90 3.75 7.97
C PHE A 228 1.70 2.57 7.01
N HIS A 229 2.71 2.21 6.20
CA HIS A 229 2.68 0.99 5.37
C HIS A 229 2.53 -0.26 6.24
N TYR A 230 3.36 -0.38 7.28
CA TYR A 230 3.30 -1.51 8.20
C TYR A 230 1.93 -1.58 8.89
N LEU A 231 1.39 -0.45 9.35
CA LEU A 231 0.07 -0.43 9.97
C LEU A 231 -1.05 -0.80 8.99
N LEU A 232 -1.00 -0.35 7.74
CA LEU A 232 -1.94 -0.77 6.69
C LEU A 232 -1.89 -2.28 6.47
N LYS A 233 -0.69 -2.85 6.44
CA LYS A 233 -0.48 -4.30 6.37
C LYS A 233 -1.11 -4.99 7.59
N ALA A 234 -0.74 -4.62 8.82
CA ALA A 234 -1.23 -5.28 10.03
C ALA A 234 -2.76 -5.17 10.17
N ALA A 235 -3.32 -3.97 9.95
CA ALA A 235 -4.75 -3.74 10.03
C ALA A 235 -5.55 -4.53 8.98
N SER A 236 -4.92 -4.99 7.90
CA SER A 236 -5.57 -5.83 6.88
C SER A 236 -6.12 -7.15 7.44
N VAL A 237 -5.59 -7.63 8.58
CA VAL A 237 -6.10 -8.82 9.28
C VAL A 237 -7.58 -8.69 9.65
N LEU A 238 -8.04 -7.45 9.87
CA LEU A 238 -9.44 -7.16 10.16
C LEU A 238 -10.37 -7.45 8.99
N ASN A 239 -9.85 -7.46 7.77
CA ASN A 239 -10.58 -7.75 6.54
C ASN A 239 -10.37 -9.20 6.03
N ARG A 240 -9.86 -10.09 6.87
CA ARG A 240 -9.73 -11.52 6.56
C ARG A 240 -10.88 -12.31 7.23
N ARG A 241 -11.42 -13.29 6.50
CA ARG A 241 -12.45 -14.20 7.03
C ARG A 241 -11.88 -15.15 8.07
#